data_AF-A0A0H2RKH8-F1
#
_entry.id   AF-A0A0H2RKH8-F1
#
_cell.length_a   1.000
_cell.length_b   1.000
_cell.length_c   1.000
_cell.angle_alpha   90.00
_cell.angle_beta   90.00
_cell.angle_gamma   90.00
#
_symmetry.space_group_name_H-M   'P 1'
#
loop_
_entity.id
_entity.type
_entity.pdbx_description
1 polymer ?
#
loop_
_entity_poly.entity_id
_entity_poly.type
_entity_poly.pdbx_seq_one_letter_code
_entity_poly.pdbx_strand_id
1 'polypeptide(L)'
;MELFLSLVPSQEDPQDPSADGSFRLYFKPQLESIFQEYDACKSEKTIEQFVKEKNSEASEVLEIVEDSRHEERASLVSSRKSKILSKLRALGYTDTDFSTYSDLPTWRWKQLVNQPRDLTDKVWANIRPELEDIIRLRRERQAKLLLEKRQQVRRMEVHRFYKNSRRNLYDDDDYEARLLRIEDLFTKEEVKNLIESGNSLEPITTQQWSLIEEMLPQLVRDHVRLVERDCYNVLALAHRTLDKDIILQETTKHGSGARNGMDRRLLKSATAFLTTANNRVTLQSYSDILKRRMMTEMPYYTYDPSSGSSWEDMHVLANVSAVKVAVFLLKEAGFAQWASMQHLRSKGCSFKCRRCPKENRFYMTWIQLVGHFMEENNHGVSTKAHHELKSRPKKAVKLLRNEVVDKEAPRDTSNLPFDGVLDGVIIPVDPQTFTSLDSDESDSESHFSDYYGFGMGFDDDDFFDDYFYEDEYPDSEDEGCVIC
;
A
#
# COMPACT_ATOMS: atom_id res chain seq x y z
N MET A 1 -21.66 9.44 -67.51
CA MET A 1 -22.93 8.71 -67.30
C MET A 1 -22.85 7.27 -67.78
N GLU A 2 -22.69 6.99 -69.08
CA GLU A 2 -22.60 5.60 -69.61
C GLU A 2 -21.42 4.79 -69.04
N LEU A 3 -20.28 5.44 -68.77
CA LEU A 3 -19.11 4.82 -68.14
C LEU A 3 -19.31 4.43 -66.67
N PHE A 4 -20.19 5.12 -65.93
CA PHE A 4 -20.46 4.79 -64.51
C PHE A 4 -21.59 3.76 -64.40
N LEU A 5 -22.60 3.85 -65.28
CA LEU A 5 -23.69 2.88 -65.37
C LEU A 5 -23.23 1.51 -65.92
N SER A 6 -22.17 1.45 -66.73
CA SER A 6 -21.55 0.19 -67.19
C SER A 6 -20.66 -0.49 -66.16
N LEU A 7 -20.28 0.20 -65.07
CA LEU A 7 -19.52 -0.37 -63.95
C LEU A 7 -20.41 -0.95 -62.85
N VAL A 8 -21.72 -0.69 -62.89
CA VAL A 8 -22.70 -1.39 -62.05
C VAL A 8 -22.89 -2.78 -62.65
N PRO A 9 -22.54 -3.87 -61.94
CA PRO A 9 -22.67 -5.22 -62.48
C PRO A 9 -24.12 -5.47 -62.91
N SER A 10 -24.34 -5.76 -64.18
CA SER A 10 -25.62 -6.25 -64.67
C SER A 10 -25.84 -7.63 -64.04
N GLN A 11 -26.58 -7.69 -62.92
CA GLN A 11 -26.96 -8.95 -62.30
C GLN A 11 -28.08 -9.61 -63.13
N GLU A 12 -27.69 -10.27 -64.22
CA GLU A 12 -28.47 -11.33 -64.83
C GLU A 12 -27.94 -12.67 -64.32
N ASP A 13 -28.39 -13.10 -63.13
CA ASP A 13 -28.73 -14.51 -62.83
C ASP A 13 -29.24 -14.66 -61.38
N PRO A 14 -30.54 -14.94 -61.18
CA PRO A 14 -31.10 -15.23 -59.87
C PRO A 14 -31.07 -16.75 -59.61
N GLN A 15 -30.05 -17.25 -58.91
CA GLN A 15 -30.05 -18.64 -58.41
C GLN A 15 -29.72 -18.80 -56.92
N ASP A 16 -29.76 -17.74 -56.12
CA ASP A 16 -29.75 -17.89 -54.66
C ASP A 16 -31.04 -17.33 -54.02
N PRO A 17 -32.05 -18.17 -53.75
CA PRO A 17 -33.30 -17.75 -53.14
C PRO A 17 -33.20 -17.47 -51.63
N SER A 18 -32.00 -17.47 -51.03
CA SER A 18 -31.81 -17.24 -49.60
C SER A 18 -31.26 -15.85 -49.22
N ALA A 19 -30.87 -15.05 -50.21
CA ALA A 19 -30.52 -13.66 -49.99
C ALA A 19 -31.77 -12.80 -50.10
N ASP A 20 -32.32 -12.39 -48.97
CA ASP A 20 -33.33 -11.32 -48.88
C ASP A 20 -32.76 -10.06 -49.57
N GLY A 21 -33.08 -9.90 -50.85
CA GLY A 21 -32.52 -8.90 -51.78
C GLY A 21 -33.04 -7.48 -51.56
N SER A 22 -33.61 -7.19 -50.39
CA SER A 22 -34.34 -5.96 -50.11
C SER A 22 -33.46 -4.69 -50.05
N PHE A 23 -32.13 -4.82 -49.88
CA PHE A 23 -31.26 -3.66 -49.60
C PHE A 23 -30.31 -3.22 -50.72
N ARG A 24 -30.41 -3.76 -51.94
CA ARG A 24 -29.45 -3.43 -53.04
C ARG A 24 -29.99 -2.60 -54.19
N LEU A 25 -31.26 -2.25 -54.18
CA LEU A 25 -31.78 -1.22 -55.07
C LEU A 25 -31.57 0.12 -54.38
N TYR A 26 -30.39 0.73 -54.53
CA TYR A 26 -30.43 2.18 -54.69
C TYR A 26 -31.42 2.42 -55.81
N PHE A 27 -32.55 3.06 -55.48
CA PHE A 27 -33.62 3.31 -56.43
C PHE A 27 -32.97 4.04 -57.59
N LYS A 28 -32.73 3.32 -58.70
CA LYS A 28 -32.24 3.88 -59.96
C LYS A 28 -32.95 5.21 -60.30
N PRO A 29 -34.27 5.37 -60.07
CA PRO A 29 -34.94 6.66 -60.23
C PRO A 29 -34.38 7.82 -59.38
N GLN A 30 -33.98 7.56 -58.13
CA GLN A 30 -33.43 8.60 -57.22
C GLN A 30 -32.04 9.03 -57.67
N LEU A 31 -31.18 8.08 -58.07
CA LEU A 31 -29.87 8.39 -58.65
C LEU A 31 -30.00 9.17 -59.96
N GLU A 32 -30.92 8.77 -60.84
CA GLU A 32 -31.23 9.49 -62.07
C GLU A 32 -31.73 10.92 -61.80
N SER A 33 -32.57 11.13 -60.76
CA SER A 33 -32.98 12.47 -60.32
C SER A 33 -31.80 13.32 -59.86
N ILE A 34 -30.92 12.76 -59.01
CA ILE A 34 -29.72 13.45 -58.51
C ILE A 34 -28.81 13.85 -59.68
N PHE A 35 -28.64 12.98 -60.69
CA PHE A 35 -27.86 13.31 -61.88
C PHE A 35 -28.51 14.40 -62.74
N GLN A 36 -29.83 14.37 -62.92
CA GLN A 36 -30.54 15.42 -63.65
C GLN A 36 -30.44 16.78 -62.93
N GLU A 37 -30.55 16.80 -61.60
CA GLU A 37 -30.36 18.00 -60.78
C GLU A 37 -28.92 18.52 -60.86
N TYR A 38 -27.94 17.62 -60.85
CA TYR A 38 -26.53 17.96 -61.03
C TYR A 38 -26.25 18.56 -62.42
N ASP A 39 -26.74 17.93 -63.49
CA ASP A 39 -26.58 18.40 -64.88
C ASP A 39 -27.29 19.75 -65.12
N ALA A 40 -28.33 20.06 -64.35
CA ALA A 40 -29.02 21.34 -64.40
C ALA A 40 -28.22 22.50 -63.75
N CYS A 41 -27.19 22.20 -62.95
CA CYS A 41 -26.34 23.21 -62.31
C CYS A 41 -25.40 23.88 -63.33
N LYS A 42 -25.59 25.18 -63.60
CA LYS A 42 -24.85 25.91 -64.66
C LYS A 42 -23.57 26.62 -64.20
N SER A 43 -23.36 26.76 -62.89
CA SER A 43 -22.22 27.48 -62.34
C SER A 43 -21.45 26.64 -61.32
N GLU A 44 -20.15 26.88 -61.20
CA GLU A 44 -19.29 26.20 -60.22
C GLU A 44 -19.83 26.33 -58.79
N LYS A 45 -20.28 27.54 -58.40
CA LYS A 45 -20.87 27.79 -57.08
C LYS A 45 -22.16 26.99 -56.83
N THR A 46 -23.02 26.82 -57.84
CA THR A 46 -24.23 25.99 -57.73
C THR A 46 -23.91 24.50 -57.63
N ILE A 47 -22.85 24.05 -58.30
CA ILE A 47 -22.35 22.67 -58.20
C ILE A 47 -21.80 22.41 -56.79
N GLU A 48 -20.98 23.31 -56.25
CA GLU A 48 -20.43 23.19 -54.89
C GLU A 48 -21.52 23.12 -53.83
N GLN A 49 -22.54 23.98 -53.93
CA GLN A 49 -23.67 23.98 -53.01
C GLN A 49 -24.46 22.67 -53.07
N PHE A 50 -24.74 22.18 -54.29
CA PHE A 50 -25.42 20.91 -54.50
C PHE A 50 -24.64 19.72 -53.92
N VAL A 51 -23.32 19.65 -54.18
CA VAL A 51 -22.45 18.59 -53.63
C VAL A 51 -22.43 18.64 -52.10
N LYS A 52 -22.37 19.83 -51.50
CA LYS A 52 -22.40 19.99 -50.05
C LYS A 52 -23.73 19.50 -49.46
N GLU A 53 -24.86 19.87 -50.07
CA GLU A 53 -26.19 19.44 -49.66
C GLU A 53 -26.34 17.91 -49.76
N LYS A 54 -25.97 17.31 -50.90
CA LYS A 54 -26.05 15.86 -51.09
C LYS A 54 -25.09 15.06 -50.20
N ASN A 55 -23.91 15.60 -49.90
CA ASN A 55 -23.02 14.99 -48.91
C ASN A 55 -23.60 15.06 -47.49
N SER A 56 -24.29 16.16 -47.14
CA SER A 56 -24.98 16.29 -45.86
C SER A 56 -26.13 15.28 -45.74
N GLU A 57 -26.98 15.18 -46.77
CA GLU A 57 -28.07 14.19 -46.83
C GLU A 57 -27.52 12.76 -46.75
N ALA A 58 -26.46 12.44 -47.50
CA ALA A 58 -25.84 11.11 -47.47
C ALA A 58 -25.23 10.78 -46.10
N SER A 59 -24.63 11.76 -45.43
CA SER A 59 -24.10 11.59 -44.08
C SER A 59 -25.21 11.29 -43.06
N GLU A 60 -26.34 12.01 -43.13
CA GLU A 60 -27.50 11.79 -42.25
C GLU A 60 -28.12 10.39 -42.48
N VAL A 61 -28.25 9.97 -43.74
CA VAL A 61 -28.73 8.61 -44.06
C VAL A 61 -27.77 7.53 -43.57
N LEU A 62 -26.45 7.75 -43.68
CA LEU A 62 -25.45 6.82 -43.16
C LEU A 62 -25.52 6.69 -41.64
N GLU A 63 -25.67 7.81 -40.92
CA GLU A 63 -25.85 7.83 -39.46
C GLU A 63 -27.10 7.05 -39.05
N ILE A 64 -28.25 7.31 -39.67
CA ILE A 64 -29.50 6.55 -39.41
C ILE A 64 -29.33 5.05 -39.66
N VAL A 65 -28.63 4.66 -40.74
CA VAL A 65 -28.38 3.25 -41.07
C VAL A 65 -27.41 2.62 -40.06
N GLU A 66 -26.40 3.35 -39.60
CA GLU A 66 -25.48 2.89 -38.57
C GLU A 66 -26.20 2.70 -37.23
N ASP A 67 -27.01 3.67 -36.80
CA ASP A 67 -27.83 3.60 -35.59
C ASP A 67 -28.78 2.40 -35.64
N SER A 68 -29.52 2.25 -36.74
CA SER A 68 -30.43 1.10 -36.94
C SER A 68 -29.69 -0.24 -36.85
N ARG A 69 -28.48 -0.33 -37.43
CA ARG A 69 -27.62 -1.53 -37.32
C ARG A 69 -27.09 -1.75 -35.90
N HIS A 70 -26.78 -0.67 -35.17
CA HIS A 70 -26.34 -0.74 -33.78
C HIS A 70 -27.46 -1.23 -32.88
N GLU A 71 -28.69 -0.73 -33.06
CA GLU A 71 -29.88 -1.17 -32.35
C GLU A 71 -30.21 -2.64 -32.63
N GLU A 72 -30.19 -3.05 -33.91
CA GLU A 72 -30.43 -4.45 -34.29
C GLU A 72 -29.38 -5.38 -33.65
N ARG A 73 -28.09 -5.03 -33.72
CA ARG A 73 -27.02 -5.79 -33.07
C ARG A 73 -27.20 -5.85 -31.55
N ALA A 74 -27.56 -4.74 -30.91
CA ALA A 74 -27.81 -4.68 -29.48
C ALA A 74 -29.00 -5.56 -29.08
N SER A 75 -30.08 -5.55 -29.87
CA SER A 75 -31.24 -6.41 -29.68
C SER A 75 -30.88 -7.90 -29.80
N LEU A 76 -30.12 -8.28 -30.83
CA LEU A 76 -29.62 -9.66 -31.00
C LEU A 76 -28.73 -10.11 -29.82
N VAL A 77 -27.83 -9.24 -29.37
CA VAL A 77 -26.97 -9.50 -28.21
C VAL A 77 -27.80 -9.67 -26.93
N SER A 78 -28.77 -8.79 -26.69
CA SER A 78 -29.66 -8.85 -25.53
C SER A 78 -30.51 -10.12 -25.53
N SER A 79 -31.12 -10.46 -26.67
CA SER A 79 -31.89 -11.68 -26.87
C SER A 79 -31.04 -12.93 -26.63
N ARG A 80 -29.83 -13.00 -27.21
CA ARG A 80 -28.88 -14.09 -26.99
C ARG A 80 -28.51 -14.22 -25.52
N LYS A 81 -28.14 -13.11 -24.86
CA LYS A 81 -27.78 -13.08 -23.44
C LYS A 81 -28.92 -13.62 -22.58
N SER A 82 -30.14 -13.14 -22.79
CA SER A 82 -31.33 -13.63 -22.08
C SER A 82 -31.55 -15.14 -22.26
N LYS A 83 -31.44 -15.66 -23.50
CA LYS A 83 -31.53 -17.09 -23.80
C LYS A 83 -30.43 -17.90 -23.08
N ILE A 84 -29.18 -17.43 -23.09
CA ILE A 84 -28.06 -18.08 -22.40
C ILE A 84 -28.32 -18.13 -20.89
N LEU A 85 -28.67 -16.99 -20.27
CA LEU A 85 -28.91 -16.91 -18.83
C LEU A 85 -30.11 -17.77 -18.41
N SER A 86 -31.19 -17.78 -19.20
CA SER A 86 -32.34 -18.66 -18.97
C SER A 86 -31.95 -20.15 -19.01
N LYS A 87 -31.17 -20.57 -20.01
CA LYS A 87 -30.65 -21.95 -20.08
C LYS A 87 -29.73 -22.28 -18.91
N LEU A 88 -28.90 -21.34 -18.42
CA LEU A 88 -28.07 -21.55 -17.22
C LEU A 88 -28.93 -21.66 -15.95
N ARG A 89 -29.97 -20.83 -15.78
CA ARG A 89 -30.92 -20.95 -14.66
C ARG A 89 -31.64 -22.30 -14.65
N ALA A 90 -32.02 -22.81 -15.82
CA ALA A 90 -32.60 -24.14 -15.95
C ALA A 90 -31.65 -25.28 -15.54
N LEU A 91 -30.33 -25.03 -15.51
CA LEU A 91 -29.30 -25.94 -15.00
C LEU A 91 -29.04 -25.76 -13.48
N GLY A 92 -29.75 -24.85 -12.81
CA GLY A 92 -29.61 -24.59 -11.38
C GLY A 92 -28.61 -23.48 -11.01
N TYR A 93 -28.10 -22.72 -11.98
CA TYR A 93 -27.28 -21.54 -11.69
C TYR A 93 -28.15 -20.36 -11.27
N THR A 94 -27.66 -19.54 -10.35
CA THR A 94 -28.36 -18.37 -9.80
C THR A 94 -27.83 -17.07 -10.38
N ASP A 95 -28.54 -15.96 -10.17
CA ASP A 95 -28.11 -14.66 -10.73
C ASP A 95 -26.76 -14.18 -10.13
N THR A 96 -26.42 -14.62 -8.93
CA THR A 96 -25.11 -14.40 -8.29
C THR A 96 -23.95 -15.00 -9.09
N ASP A 97 -24.17 -16.10 -9.83
CA ASP A 97 -23.16 -16.75 -10.68
C ASP A 97 -22.87 -15.96 -11.97
N PHE A 98 -23.78 -15.07 -12.36
CA PHE A 98 -23.69 -14.29 -13.59
C PHE A 98 -23.01 -12.93 -13.38
N SER A 99 -22.72 -12.55 -12.13
CA SER A 99 -22.02 -11.32 -11.80
C SER A 99 -20.62 -11.30 -12.42
N THR A 100 -20.34 -10.26 -13.20
CA THR A 100 -19.03 -10.06 -13.85
C THR A 100 -18.09 -9.17 -13.04
N TYR A 101 -18.51 -8.71 -11.86
CA TYR A 101 -17.73 -7.77 -11.04
C TYR A 101 -16.35 -8.34 -10.64
N SER A 102 -16.29 -9.66 -10.42
CA SER A 102 -15.07 -10.36 -10.02
C SER A 102 -14.38 -11.11 -11.18
N ASP A 103 -14.67 -10.75 -12.43
CA ASP A 103 -14.06 -11.42 -13.58
C ASP A 103 -12.59 -11.02 -13.77
N LEU A 104 -11.74 -11.97 -14.13
CA LEU A 104 -10.41 -11.65 -14.65
C LEU A 104 -10.51 -11.24 -16.12
N PRO A 105 -9.65 -10.32 -16.61
CA PRO A 105 -9.63 -9.94 -18.02
C PRO A 105 -9.43 -11.11 -19.00
N THR A 106 -8.83 -12.21 -18.53
CA THR A 106 -8.59 -13.42 -19.32
C THR A 106 -9.85 -14.27 -19.52
N TRP A 107 -10.92 -14.04 -18.75
CA TRP A 107 -12.15 -14.81 -18.85
C TRP A 107 -12.99 -14.33 -20.03
N ARG A 108 -13.31 -15.25 -20.95
CA ARG A 108 -14.00 -14.93 -22.21
C ARG A 108 -15.51 -14.77 -22.09
N TRP A 109 -16.04 -14.54 -20.88
CA TRP A 109 -17.49 -14.46 -20.63
C TRP A 109 -18.20 -13.49 -21.58
N LYS A 110 -17.70 -12.24 -21.68
CA LYS A 110 -18.27 -11.23 -22.57
C LYS A 110 -18.23 -11.67 -24.05
N GLN A 111 -17.19 -12.37 -24.48
CA GLN A 111 -17.04 -12.85 -25.87
C GLN A 111 -18.00 -13.99 -26.22
N LEU A 112 -18.38 -14.82 -25.23
CA LEU A 112 -19.33 -15.92 -25.40
C LEU A 112 -20.77 -15.42 -25.41
N VAL A 113 -21.07 -14.50 -24.50
CA VAL A 113 -22.43 -14.00 -24.25
C VAL A 113 -22.82 -12.90 -25.24
N ASN A 114 -21.91 -11.97 -25.58
CA ASN A 114 -22.22 -10.77 -26.36
C ASN A 114 -22.00 -10.95 -27.88
N GLN A 115 -22.23 -12.14 -28.42
CA GLN A 115 -22.16 -12.35 -29.87
C GLN A 115 -23.48 -11.90 -30.52
N PRO A 116 -23.46 -11.11 -31.61
CA PRO A 116 -24.66 -10.68 -32.33
C PRO A 116 -25.16 -11.80 -33.26
N ARG A 117 -25.39 -13.00 -32.71
CA ARG A 117 -25.85 -14.19 -33.43
C ARG A 117 -26.83 -14.96 -32.55
N ASP A 118 -27.86 -15.53 -33.17
CA ASP A 118 -28.82 -16.35 -32.43
C ASP A 118 -28.17 -17.55 -31.72
N LEU A 119 -28.74 -17.91 -30.59
CA LEU A 119 -28.33 -19.07 -29.80
C LEU A 119 -28.98 -20.34 -30.36
N THR A 120 -28.28 -21.04 -31.26
CA THR A 120 -28.70 -22.37 -31.72
C THR A 120 -28.26 -23.47 -30.75
N ASP A 121 -28.88 -24.65 -30.79
CA ASP A 121 -28.52 -25.75 -29.87
C ASP A 121 -27.08 -26.25 -30.07
N LYS A 122 -26.57 -26.24 -31.31
CA LYS A 122 -25.17 -26.55 -31.60
C LYS A 122 -24.23 -25.53 -30.97
N VAL A 123 -24.54 -24.24 -31.09
CA VAL A 123 -23.73 -23.18 -30.47
C VAL A 123 -23.79 -23.28 -28.95
N TRP A 124 -24.97 -23.53 -28.39
CA TRP A 124 -25.16 -23.77 -26.95
C TRP A 124 -24.32 -24.95 -26.45
N ALA A 125 -24.36 -26.10 -27.13
CA ALA A 125 -23.56 -27.27 -26.79
C ALA A 125 -22.05 -26.98 -26.78
N ASN A 126 -21.58 -26.09 -27.67
CA ASN A 126 -20.17 -25.70 -27.75
C ASN A 126 -19.75 -24.71 -26.65
N ILE A 127 -20.57 -23.70 -26.34
CA ILE A 127 -20.19 -22.65 -25.37
C ILE A 127 -20.49 -23.04 -23.93
N ARG A 128 -21.42 -23.98 -23.70
CA ARG A 128 -21.85 -24.37 -22.35
C ARG A 128 -20.69 -24.80 -21.45
N PRO A 129 -19.79 -25.71 -21.85
CA PRO A 129 -18.69 -26.14 -20.98
C PRO A 129 -17.80 -24.98 -20.53
N GLU A 130 -17.53 -24.02 -21.42
CA GLU A 130 -16.71 -22.85 -21.10
C GLU A 130 -17.44 -21.88 -20.15
N LEU A 131 -18.75 -21.69 -20.32
CA LEU A 131 -19.56 -20.90 -19.38
C LEU A 131 -19.62 -21.54 -17.99
N GLU A 132 -19.79 -22.87 -17.90
CA GLU A 132 -19.79 -23.60 -16.63
C GLU A 132 -18.41 -23.54 -15.94
N ASP A 133 -17.32 -23.62 -16.71
CA ASP A 133 -15.95 -23.46 -16.21
C ASP A 133 -15.72 -22.06 -15.61
N ILE A 134 -16.16 -21.01 -16.31
CA ILE A 134 -16.08 -19.62 -15.82
C ILE A 134 -16.90 -19.45 -14.54
N ILE A 135 -18.12 -20.00 -14.47
CA ILE A 135 -18.95 -19.94 -13.26
C ILE A 135 -18.28 -20.67 -12.09
N ARG A 136 -17.67 -21.84 -12.33
CA ARG A 136 -16.89 -22.56 -11.30
C ARG A 136 -15.76 -21.68 -10.76
N LEU A 137 -14.97 -21.09 -11.66
CA LEU A 137 -13.86 -20.20 -11.29
C LEU A 137 -14.34 -18.95 -10.54
N ARG A 138 -15.51 -18.38 -10.90
CA ARG A 138 -16.14 -17.29 -10.13
C ARG A 138 -16.45 -17.69 -8.71
N ARG A 139 -17.12 -18.83 -8.51
CA ARG A 139 -17.47 -19.34 -7.18
C ARG A 139 -16.23 -19.58 -6.33
N GLU A 140 -15.19 -20.19 -6.89
CA GLU A 140 -13.90 -20.39 -6.21
C GLU A 140 -13.26 -19.06 -5.81
N ARG A 141 -13.23 -18.08 -6.71
CA ARG A 141 -12.69 -16.74 -6.44
C ARG A 141 -13.50 -16.01 -5.38
N GLN A 142 -14.83 -16.01 -5.47
CA GLN A 142 -15.72 -15.41 -4.49
C GLN A 142 -15.55 -16.05 -3.11
N ALA A 143 -15.46 -17.39 -3.04
CA ALA A 143 -15.21 -18.10 -1.79
C ALA A 143 -13.87 -17.67 -1.16
N LYS A 144 -12.82 -17.52 -1.99
CA LYS A 144 -11.52 -16.99 -1.55
C LYS A 144 -11.61 -15.55 -1.03
N LEU A 145 -12.27 -14.66 -1.77
CA LEU A 145 -12.47 -13.26 -1.36
C LEU A 145 -13.26 -13.17 -0.05
N LEU A 146 -14.32 -13.97 0.11
CA LEU A 146 -15.10 -14.04 1.35
C LEU A 146 -14.28 -14.60 2.52
N LEU A 147 -13.40 -15.57 2.26
CA LEU A 147 -12.46 -16.06 3.27
C LEU A 147 -11.46 -14.97 3.68
N GLU A 148 -10.86 -14.27 2.72
CA GLU A 148 -9.92 -13.16 2.97
C GLU A 148 -10.59 -12.03 3.76
N LYS A 149 -11.83 -11.64 3.40
CA LYS A 149 -12.63 -10.66 4.15
C LYS A 149 -12.86 -11.10 5.60
N ARG A 150 -13.26 -12.35 5.82
CA ARG A 150 -13.47 -12.90 7.17
C ARG A 150 -12.19 -12.95 7.98
N GLN A 151 -11.08 -13.37 7.38
CA GLN A 151 -9.75 -13.34 8.01
C GLN A 151 -9.35 -11.92 8.39
N GLN A 152 -9.67 -10.93 7.55
CA GLN A 152 -9.40 -9.54 7.83
C GLN A 152 -10.21 -9.02 9.04
N VAL A 153 -11.51 -9.34 9.12
CA VAL A 153 -12.33 -9.02 10.30
C VAL A 153 -11.71 -9.62 11.57
N ARG A 154 -11.30 -10.88 11.54
CA ARG A 154 -10.64 -11.53 12.68
C ARG A 154 -9.28 -10.92 13.04
N ARG A 155 -8.49 -10.49 12.05
CA ARG A 155 -7.25 -9.73 12.33
C ARG A 155 -7.55 -8.46 13.12
N MET A 156 -8.64 -7.76 12.78
CA MET A 156 -9.07 -6.57 13.52
C MET A 156 -9.53 -6.90 14.94
N GLU A 157 -10.20 -8.04 15.14
CA GLU A 157 -10.55 -8.54 16.48
C GLU A 157 -9.29 -8.86 17.31
N VAL A 158 -8.34 -9.62 16.76
CA VAL A 158 -7.05 -9.89 17.42
C VAL A 158 -6.33 -8.60 17.77
N HIS A 159 -6.29 -7.63 16.85
CA HIS A 159 -5.67 -6.34 17.11
C HIS A 159 -6.33 -5.61 18.28
N ARG A 160 -7.67 -5.61 18.34
CA ARG A 160 -8.44 -5.04 19.45
C ARG A 160 -8.11 -5.72 20.78
N PHE A 161 -8.13 -7.05 20.81
CA PHE A 161 -7.78 -7.82 22.00
C PHE A 161 -6.33 -7.59 22.43
N TYR A 162 -5.38 -7.64 21.49
CA TYR A 162 -3.97 -7.40 21.75
C TYR A 162 -3.71 -6.01 22.35
N LYS A 163 -4.35 -4.98 21.80
CA LYS A 163 -4.25 -3.61 22.32
C LYS A 163 -4.74 -3.51 23.76
N ASN A 164 -5.81 -4.24 24.12
CA ASN A 164 -6.34 -4.27 25.48
C ASN A 164 -5.40 -5.03 26.42
N SER A 165 -4.97 -6.24 26.06
CA SER A 165 -4.04 -7.06 26.86
C SER A 165 -2.68 -6.40 27.05
N ARG A 166 -2.20 -5.65 26.05
CA ARG A 166 -0.91 -4.96 26.13
C ARG A 166 -0.83 -3.95 27.28
N ARG A 167 -1.94 -3.38 27.72
CA ARG A 167 -2.00 -2.48 28.90
C ARG A 167 -1.73 -3.23 30.22
N ASN A 168 -2.05 -4.52 30.27
CA ASN A 168 -1.93 -5.33 31.49
C ASN A 168 -0.58 -6.05 31.59
N LEU A 169 0.09 -6.25 30.45
CA LEU A 169 1.31 -7.07 30.41
C LEU A 169 2.53 -6.36 31.00
N TYR A 170 2.53 -5.03 31.09
CA TYR A 170 3.74 -4.27 31.39
C TYR A 170 3.45 -2.99 32.18
N ASP A 171 4.26 -2.75 33.21
CA ASP A 171 4.39 -1.41 33.77
C ASP A 171 4.87 -0.45 32.68
N ASP A 172 4.47 0.83 32.74
CA ASP A 172 4.74 1.84 31.71
C ASP A 172 6.23 1.98 31.33
N ASP A 173 7.13 1.50 32.20
CA ASP A 173 8.59 1.55 32.03
C ASP A 173 9.20 0.32 31.31
N ASP A 174 8.47 -0.78 31.11
CA ASP A 174 9.02 -1.96 30.42
C ASP A 174 8.95 -1.79 28.90
N TYR A 175 10.03 -1.24 28.35
CA TYR A 175 10.20 -0.99 26.93
C TYR A 175 10.22 -2.29 26.08
N GLU A 176 10.55 -3.46 26.66
CA GLU A 176 10.70 -4.70 25.90
C GLU A 176 9.35 -5.20 25.35
N ALA A 177 8.28 -4.92 26.09
CA ALA A 177 6.88 -5.06 25.72
C ALA A 177 6.48 -4.55 24.34
N ARG A 178 7.01 -3.38 24.00
CA ARG A 178 6.56 -2.56 22.87
C ARG A 178 7.25 -2.97 21.57
N LEU A 179 8.09 -4.00 21.62
CA LEU A 179 8.87 -4.48 20.48
C LEU A 179 8.11 -5.47 19.61
N LEU A 180 7.19 -6.25 20.19
CA LEU A 180 6.29 -7.13 19.44
C LEU A 180 5.13 -6.30 18.87
N ARG A 181 5.18 -6.00 17.58
CA ARG A 181 4.08 -5.32 16.89
C ARG A 181 2.97 -6.31 16.56
N ILE A 182 1.80 -5.78 16.18
CA ILE A 182 0.68 -6.61 15.74
C ILE A 182 1.04 -7.45 14.51
N GLU A 183 1.85 -6.91 13.60
CA GLU A 183 2.30 -7.63 12.41
C GLU A 183 3.22 -8.80 12.77
N ASP A 184 4.05 -8.66 13.81
CA ASP A 184 4.87 -9.77 14.32
C ASP A 184 4.05 -10.82 15.07
N LEU A 185 2.95 -10.38 15.68
CA LEU A 185 2.01 -11.28 16.36
C LEU A 185 1.27 -12.15 15.33
N PHE A 186 0.90 -11.60 14.18
CA PHE A 186 0.28 -12.36 13.09
C PHE A 186 1.20 -13.40 12.45
N THR A 187 2.52 -13.32 12.62
CA THR A 187 3.43 -14.39 12.18
C THR A 187 3.52 -15.55 13.17
N LYS A 188 2.91 -15.44 14.36
CA LYS A 188 2.90 -16.52 15.36
C LYS A 188 1.87 -17.57 14.98
N GLU A 189 2.30 -18.83 15.00
CA GLU A 189 1.51 -19.97 14.54
C GLU A 189 0.22 -20.11 15.37
N GLU A 190 0.27 -19.84 16.67
CA GLU A 190 -0.89 -19.86 17.56
C GLU A 190 -1.95 -18.81 17.16
N VAL A 191 -1.50 -17.63 16.76
CA VAL A 191 -2.36 -16.51 16.35
C VAL A 191 -2.88 -16.72 14.93
N LYS A 192 -2.04 -17.23 14.03
CA LYS A 192 -2.46 -17.62 12.68
C LYS A 192 -3.55 -18.69 12.73
N ASN A 193 -3.35 -19.73 13.54
CA ASN A 193 -4.36 -20.77 13.75
C ASN A 193 -5.65 -20.20 14.34
N LEU A 194 -5.56 -19.24 15.27
CA LEU A 194 -6.74 -18.55 15.79
C LEU A 194 -7.51 -17.82 14.68
N ILE A 195 -6.82 -17.06 13.82
CA ILE A 195 -7.45 -16.32 12.70
C ILE A 195 -8.07 -17.29 11.68
N GLU A 196 -7.36 -18.36 11.33
CA GLU A 196 -7.75 -19.31 10.28
C GLU A 196 -8.74 -20.40 10.76
N SER A 197 -8.95 -20.55 12.07
CA SER A 197 -9.83 -21.57 12.65
C SER A 197 -11.28 -21.49 12.13
N GLY A 198 -11.92 -22.62 11.84
CA GLY A 198 -13.34 -22.65 11.45
C GLY A 198 -13.69 -21.82 10.21
N ASN A 199 -12.76 -21.69 9.25
CA ASN A 199 -12.91 -20.85 8.04
C ASN A 199 -13.24 -19.38 8.34
N SER A 200 -12.82 -18.89 9.49
CA SER A 200 -13.03 -17.51 9.92
C SER A 200 -14.51 -17.11 10.08
N LEU A 201 -15.43 -18.06 10.26
CA LEU A 201 -16.87 -17.79 10.38
C LEU A 201 -17.27 -17.20 11.72
N GLU A 202 -16.74 -17.76 12.80
CA GLU A 202 -17.12 -17.36 14.16
C GLU A 202 -16.26 -16.18 14.64
N PRO A 203 -16.80 -15.23 15.40
CA PRO A 203 -15.98 -14.19 16.03
C PRO A 203 -15.03 -14.80 17.07
N ILE A 204 -13.87 -14.18 17.27
CA ILE A 204 -12.91 -14.61 18.30
C ILE A 204 -13.52 -14.39 19.68
N THR A 205 -13.65 -15.47 20.44
CA THR A 205 -14.18 -15.43 21.80
C THR A 205 -13.11 -14.98 22.81
N THR A 206 -13.53 -14.38 23.92
CA THR A 206 -12.64 -14.03 25.03
C THR A 206 -11.87 -15.24 25.57
N GLN A 207 -12.51 -16.42 25.59
CA GLN A 207 -11.86 -17.65 26.02
C GLN A 207 -10.73 -18.06 25.08
N GLN A 208 -10.96 -18.02 23.76
CA GLN A 208 -9.91 -18.30 22.78
C GLN A 208 -8.75 -17.31 22.89
N TRP A 209 -9.05 -16.02 23.08
CA TRP A 209 -8.02 -15.00 23.28
C TRP A 209 -7.23 -15.21 24.58
N SER A 210 -7.88 -15.58 25.68
CA SER A 210 -7.22 -15.76 26.98
C SER A 210 -6.06 -16.75 26.94
N LEU A 211 -6.16 -17.79 26.10
CA LEU A 211 -5.08 -18.76 25.88
C LEU A 211 -3.86 -18.12 25.22
N ILE A 212 -4.08 -17.23 24.23
CA ILE A 212 -3.00 -16.45 23.60
C ILE A 212 -2.43 -15.45 24.61
N GLU A 213 -3.29 -14.78 25.37
CA GLU A 213 -2.93 -13.78 26.37
C GLU A 213 -1.96 -14.36 27.43
N GLU A 214 -2.21 -15.56 27.93
CA GLU A 214 -1.32 -16.29 28.84
C GLU A 214 0.07 -16.55 28.23
N MET A 215 0.14 -16.71 26.90
CA MET A 215 1.39 -16.94 26.17
C MET A 215 2.13 -15.65 25.77
N LEU A 216 1.46 -14.49 25.74
CA LEU A 216 2.03 -13.22 25.28
C LEU A 216 3.36 -12.85 25.96
N PRO A 217 3.55 -12.98 27.29
CA PRO A 217 4.84 -12.67 27.91
C PRO A 217 6.00 -13.48 27.33
N GLN A 218 5.77 -14.74 27.01
CA GLN A 218 6.79 -15.61 26.43
C GLN A 218 7.06 -15.26 24.96
N LEU A 219 6.00 -15.02 24.18
CA LEU A 219 6.11 -14.60 22.78
C LEU A 219 6.90 -13.29 22.65
N VAL A 220 6.68 -12.31 23.54
CA VAL A 220 7.45 -11.07 23.56
C VAL A 220 8.92 -11.33 23.86
N ARG A 221 9.24 -12.10 24.92
CA ARG A 221 10.63 -12.43 25.26
C ARG A 221 11.37 -13.11 24.10
N ASP A 222 10.70 -14.04 23.42
CA ASP A 222 11.31 -14.74 22.30
C ASP A 222 11.46 -13.85 21.08
N HIS A 223 10.51 -12.93 20.82
CA HIS A 223 10.63 -11.93 19.77
C HIS A 223 11.78 -10.94 20.04
N VAL A 224 11.96 -10.46 21.27
CA VAL A 224 13.09 -9.58 21.63
C VAL A 224 14.42 -10.30 21.40
N ARG A 225 14.52 -11.58 21.79
CA ARG A 225 15.71 -12.40 21.53
C ARG A 225 15.98 -12.59 20.04
N LEU A 226 14.94 -12.76 19.24
CA LEU A 226 15.03 -12.83 17.78
C LEU A 226 15.62 -11.53 17.21
N VAL A 227 15.04 -10.38 17.57
CA VAL A 227 15.51 -9.05 17.14
C VAL A 227 16.97 -8.81 17.53
N GLU A 228 17.32 -9.09 18.79
CA GLU A 228 18.70 -8.98 19.30
C GLU A 228 19.66 -9.86 18.50
N ARG A 229 19.28 -11.12 18.26
CA ARG A 229 20.10 -12.10 17.55
C ARG A 229 20.37 -11.69 16.12
N ASP A 230 19.35 -11.25 15.41
CA ASP A 230 19.49 -10.88 14.00
C ASP A 230 20.36 -9.63 13.87
N CYS A 231 20.14 -8.61 14.72
CA CYS A 231 20.98 -7.42 14.80
C CYS A 231 22.43 -7.77 15.18
N TYR A 232 22.63 -8.66 16.15
CA TYR A 232 23.96 -9.09 16.58
C TYR A 232 24.69 -9.81 15.46
N ASN A 233 24.03 -10.74 14.76
CA ASN A 233 24.63 -11.53 13.71
C ASN A 233 25.14 -10.64 12.56
N VAL A 234 24.36 -9.66 12.12
CA VAL A 234 24.78 -8.75 11.05
C VAL A 234 25.92 -7.83 11.50
N LEU A 235 25.89 -7.35 12.74
CA LEU A 235 26.99 -6.52 13.29
C LEU A 235 28.27 -7.33 13.50
N ALA A 236 28.16 -8.54 14.03
CA ALA A 236 29.29 -9.43 14.24
C ALA A 236 29.95 -9.79 12.90
N LEU A 237 29.16 -10.00 11.84
CA LEU A 237 29.67 -10.21 10.48
C LEU A 237 30.40 -8.97 9.95
N ALA A 238 29.84 -7.78 10.13
CA ALA A 238 30.48 -6.53 9.72
C ALA A 238 31.82 -6.32 10.46
N HIS A 239 31.87 -6.56 11.78
CA HIS A 239 33.09 -6.47 12.56
C HIS A 239 34.15 -7.49 12.14
N ARG A 240 33.77 -8.76 11.88
CA ARG A 240 34.72 -9.77 11.35
C ARG A 240 35.29 -9.37 9.98
N THR A 241 34.49 -8.70 9.16
CA THR A 241 34.94 -8.20 7.85
C THR A 241 35.98 -7.11 8.02
N LEU A 242 35.79 -6.21 8.99
CA LEU A 242 36.77 -5.18 9.33
C LEU A 242 38.01 -5.74 10.01
N ASP A 243 37.86 -6.76 10.85
CA ASP A 243 39.00 -7.41 11.51
C ASP A 243 39.91 -8.08 10.48
N LYS A 244 39.39 -8.65 9.39
CA LYS A 244 40.27 -9.12 8.30
C LYS A 244 41.14 -8.00 7.71
N ASP A 245 40.67 -6.76 7.74
CA ASP A 245 41.41 -5.57 7.32
C ASP A 245 42.26 -4.94 8.44
N ILE A 246 41.93 -5.21 9.71
CA ILE A 246 42.50 -4.56 10.91
C ILE A 246 43.39 -5.50 11.73
N ILE A 247 43.38 -6.83 11.50
CA ILE A 247 44.17 -7.83 12.24
C ILE A 247 45.67 -7.66 11.95
N LEU A 248 46.24 -6.81 12.79
CA LEU A 248 47.47 -6.91 13.58
C LEU A 248 47.16 -5.93 14.74
N GLN A 249 46.58 -6.29 15.90
CA GLN A 249 47.39 -6.75 17.05
C GLN A 249 46.67 -7.02 18.41
N GLU A 250 45.35 -6.84 18.65
CA GLU A 250 44.89 -6.69 20.07
C GLU A 250 43.81 -7.62 20.65
N THR A 251 43.19 -8.56 19.92
CA THR A 251 42.00 -9.27 20.44
C THR A 251 42.21 -10.62 21.15
N THR A 252 43.43 -11.10 21.38
CA THR A 252 43.68 -12.43 21.99
C THR A 252 43.61 -12.50 23.53
N LYS A 253 43.19 -11.45 24.25
CA LYS A 253 43.17 -11.46 25.73
C LYS A 253 41.80 -11.48 26.41
N HIS A 254 40.69 -11.54 25.66
CA HIS A 254 39.37 -11.77 26.26
C HIS A 254 38.97 -13.23 26.04
N GLY A 255 39.07 -13.99 27.13
CA GLY A 255 39.07 -15.45 27.16
C GLY A 255 37.91 -16.10 26.42
N SER A 256 38.26 -17.12 25.64
CA SER A 256 37.43 -18.03 24.84
C SER A 256 36.50 -18.92 25.69
N GLY A 257 36.03 -18.45 26.84
CA GLY A 257 35.21 -19.23 27.78
C GLY A 257 33.70 -19.07 27.60
N ALA A 258 33.23 -18.15 26.75
CA ALA A 258 31.80 -17.89 26.59
C ALA A 258 31.15 -18.92 25.65
N ARG A 259 30.69 -20.03 26.23
CA ARG A 259 29.76 -20.98 25.61
C ARG A 259 28.52 -20.21 25.11
N ASN A 260 28.33 -20.13 23.80
CA ASN A 260 27.09 -19.79 23.06
C ASN A 260 26.31 -18.50 23.44
N GLY A 261 26.82 -17.64 24.33
CA GLY A 261 26.15 -16.40 24.70
C GLY A 261 26.40 -15.28 23.70
N MET A 262 25.33 -14.62 23.25
CA MET A 262 25.40 -13.39 22.46
C MET A 262 25.98 -12.25 23.29
N ASP A 263 27.06 -11.60 22.83
CA ASP A 263 27.61 -10.42 23.51
C ASP A 263 26.77 -9.17 23.23
N ARG A 264 25.80 -8.91 24.11
CA ARG A 264 24.93 -7.72 24.07
C ARG A 264 25.69 -6.39 24.10
N ARG A 265 26.98 -6.37 24.47
CA ARG A 265 27.80 -5.15 24.42
C ARG A 265 27.97 -4.65 22.98
N LEU A 266 27.99 -5.57 22.00
CA LEU A 266 28.10 -5.20 20.59
C LEU A 266 26.88 -4.40 20.11
N LEU A 267 25.68 -4.82 20.51
CA LEU A 267 24.43 -4.10 20.18
C LEU A 267 24.40 -2.68 20.77
N LYS A 268 25.04 -2.48 21.92
CA LYS A 268 25.13 -1.19 22.62
C LYS A 268 26.39 -0.38 22.23
N SER A 269 27.21 -0.91 21.33
CA SER A 269 28.45 -0.26 20.88
C SER A 269 28.14 1.01 20.10
N ALA A 270 29.03 2.01 20.20
CA ALA A 270 29.03 3.18 19.33
C ALA A 270 29.33 2.84 17.87
N THR A 271 29.69 1.59 17.56
CA THR A 271 29.91 1.10 16.21
C THR A 271 28.71 0.32 15.65
N ALA A 272 27.61 0.19 16.41
CA ALA A 272 26.45 -0.62 16.05
C ALA A 272 25.54 0.08 15.02
N PHE A 273 26.01 0.20 13.78
CA PHE A 273 25.29 0.84 12.68
C PHE A 273 24.55 -0.15 11.79
N LEU A 274 23.24 0.04 11.72
CA LEU A 274 22.31 -0.79 10.99
C LEU A 274 21.55 0.06 9.96
N THR A 275 21.06 -0.60 8.93
CA THR A 275 20.20 -0.06 7.87
C THR A 275 19.10 -1.07 7.59
N THR A 276 17.95 -0.60 7.13
CA THR A 276 16.81 -1.46 6.77
C THR A 276 16.58 -1.37 5.27
N ALA A 277 16.20 -2.47 4.62
CA ALA A 277 16.08 -2.50 3.14
C ALA A 277 15.14 -1.43 2.57
N ASN A 278 14.09 -1.08 3.32
CA ASN A 278 13.08 -0.08 2.93
C ASN A 278 13.57 1.36 3.16
N ASN A 279 14.69 1.55 3.87
CA ASN A 279 15.21 2.87 4.20
C ASN A 279 16.73 2.92 4.01
N ARG A 280 17.16 2.64 2.78
CA ARG A 280 18.59 2.50 2.39
C ARG A 280 19.45 3.73 2.70
N VAL A 281 18.84 4.87 3.04
CA VAL A 281 19.54 6.15 3.22
C VAL A 281 19.82 6.45 4.70
N THR A 282 19.05 5.94 5.66
CA THR A 282 19.22 6.34 7.07
C THR A 282 20.02 5.33 7.88
N LEU A 283 21.18 5.77 8.39
CA LEU A 283 21.92 5.03 9.41
C LEU A 283 21.13 5.03 10.72
N GLN A 284 21.07 3.86 11.36
CA GLN A 284 20.38 3.70 12.62
C GLN A 284 21.27 2.98 13.63
N SER A 285 21.18 3.38 14.90
CA SER A 285 21.68 2.52 15.98
C SER A 285 20.66 1.42 16.29
N TYR A 286 21.11 0.37 16.98
CA TYR A 286 20.20 -0.63 17.55
C TYR A 286 19.06 0.03 18.35
N SER A 287 19.39 1.02 19.19
CA SER A 287 18.37 1.75 19.96
C SER A 287 17.37 2.53 19.11
N ASP A 288 17.76 3.01 17.92
CA ASP A 288 16.84 3.72 17.03
C ASP A 288 15.92 2.74 16.30
N ILE A 289 16.39 1.53 15.98
CA ILE A 289 15.52 0.46 15.45
C ILE A 289 14.46 0.12 16.49
N LEU A 290 14.86 -0.13 17.74
CA LEU A 290 13.92 -0.41 18.83
C LEU A 290 12.91 0.73 19.00
N LYS A 291 13.38 1.98 19.12
CA LYS A 291 12.51 3.16 19.25
C LYS A 291 11.56 3.32 18.07
N ARG A 292 12.04 3.16 16.84
CA ARG A 292 11.19 3.27 15.65
C ARG A 292 10.09 2.21 15.72
N ARG A 293 10.42 0.96 16.05
CA ARG A 293 9.42 -0.11 16.20
C ARG A 293 8.40 0.20 17.29
N MET A 294 8.83 0.78 18.40
CA MET A 294 7.94 1.18 19.50
C MET A 294 7.00 2.33 19.14
N MET A 295 7.46 3.30 18.34
CA MET A 295 6.68 4.51 18.03
C MET A 295 5.79 4.36 16.79
N THR A 296 5.97 3.31 15.98
CA THR A 296 5.16 3.08 14.77
C THR A 296 3.86 2.34 15.10
N GLU A 297 3.15 2.77 16.14
CA GLU A 297 1.75 2.37 16.29
C GLU A 297 0.95 3.17 15.27
N MET A 298 0.62 2.50 14.15
CA MET A 298 -0.31 3.06 13.17
C MET A 298 -1.65 3.35 13.86
N PRO A 299 -2.24 4.54 13.68
CA PRO A 299 -3.58 4.83 14.13
C PRO A 299 -4.56 3.79 13.56
N TYR A 300 -5.42 3.26 14.41
CA TYR A 300 -6.37 2.18 14.08
C TYR A 300 -7.21 2.46 12.84
N TYR A 301 -7.57 3.72 12.60
CA TYR A 301 -8.42 4.14 11.48
C TYR A 301 -7.71 4.12 10.12
N THR A 302 -6.38 4.03 10.12
CA THR A 302 -5.53 3.94 8.91
C THR A 302 -4.83 2.61 8.83
N TYR A 303 -5.33 1.58 9.53
CA TYR A 303 -4.76 0.24 9.49
C TYR A 303 -5.03 -0.38 8.11
N ASP A 304 -4.18 -0.02 7.15
CA ASP A 304 -3.97 -0.80 5.95
C ASP A 304 -3.11 -2.01 6.34
N PRO A 305 -3.66 -3.25 6.28
CA PRO A 305 -2.94 -4.47 6.62
C PRO A 305 -1.67 -4.68 5.79
N SER A 306 -1.54 -3.97 4.66
CA SER A 306 -0.38 -4.03 3.78
C SER A 306 0.73 -3.04 4.15
N SER A 307 0.45 -2.05 4.99
CA SER A 307 1.39 -0.97 5.33
C SER A 307 2.43 -1.33 6.38
N GLY A 308 2.15 -2.33 7.22
CA GLY A 308 3.04 -2.80 8.28
C GLY A 308 3.87 -4.01 7.82
N SER A 309 5.20 -3.96 8.00
CA SER A 309 6.07 -5.12 7.79
C SER A 309 6.37 -5.81 9.12
N SER A 310 6.22 -7.14 9.15
CA SER A 310 6.71 -7.96 10.27
C SER A 310 8.25 -7.85 10.38
N TRP A 311 8.84 -8.29 11.49
CA TRP A 311 10.28 -8.37 11.63
C TRP A 311 10.91 -9.31 10.60
N GLU A 312 10.21 -10.37 10.21
CA GLU A 312 10.70 -11.34 9.23
C GLU A 312 10.80 -10.72 7.83
N ASP A 313 9.88 -9.83 7.49
CA ASP A 313 9.91 -9.04 6.25
C ASP A 313 10.93 -7.88 6.32
N MET A 314 11.32 -7.49 7.54
CA MET A 314 12.25 -6.40 7.79
C MET A 314 13.70 -6.89 7.65
N HIS A 315 14.27 -6.73 6.46
CA HIS A 315 15.69 -7.02 6.27
C HIS A 315 16.59 -5.98 6.96
N VAL A 316 17.20 -6.37 8.07
CA VAL A 316 18.22 -5.59 8.78
C VAL A 316 19.59 -5.94 8.23
N LEU A 317 20.35 -4.92 7.85
CA LEU A 317 21.70 -5.04 7.32
C LEU A 317 22.66 -4.18 8.13
N ALA A 318 23.88 -4.66 8.36
CA ALA A 318 24.94 -3.83 8.94
C ALA A 318 25.61 -2.98 7.87
N ASN A 319 25.83 -1.69 8.17
CA ASN A 319 26.53 -0.80 7.24
C ASN A 319 28.03 -0.83 7.52
N VAL A 320 28.76 -1.72 6.84
CA VAL A 320 30.20 -1.96 7.06
C VAL A 320 31.03 -0.68 6.97
N SER A 321 30.71 0.21 6.01
CA SER A 321 31.38 1.52 5.87
C SER A 321 31.15 2.42 7.09
N ALA A 322 29.92 2.46 7.62
CA ALA A 322 29.61 3.20 8.84
C ALA A 322 30.38 2.66 10.05
N VAL A 323 30.40 1.32 10.21
CA VAL A 323 31.15 0.66 11.29
C VAL A 323 32.63 1.04 11.19
N LYS A 324 33.23 0.99 9.99
CA LYS A 324 34.64 1.37 9.75
C LYS A 324 34.93 2.82 10.14
N VAL A 325 34.09 3.74 9.68
CA VAL A 325 34.21 5.18 9.99
C VAL A 325 34.08 5.40 11.49
N ALA A 326 33.12 4.76 12.14
CA ALA A 326 32.91 4.88 13.58
C ALA A 326 34.10 4.38 14.40
N VAL A 327 34.65 3.20 14.08
CA VAL A 327 35.85 2.66 14.72
C VAL A 327 37.02 3.64 14.58
N PHE A 328 37.21 4.22 13.39
CA PHE A 328 38.25 5.21 13.15
C PHE A 328 38.05 6.48 13.99
N LEU A 329 36.83 7.03 14.02
CA LEU A 329 36.50 8.23 14.78
C LEU A 329 36.67 8.01 16.29
N LEU A 330 36.29 6.84 16.82
CA LEU A 330 36.51 6.48 18.23
C LEU A 330 38.00 6.46 18.56
N LYS A 331 38.82 5.83 17.72
CA LYS A 331 40.28 5.77 17.88
C LYS A 331 40.91 7.16 17.86
N GLU A 332 40.56 8.00 16.88
CA GLU A 332 41.07 9.37 16.77
C GLU A 332 40.67 10.26 17.94
N ALA A 333 39.50 10.01 18.52
CA ALA A 333 39.02 10.73 19.70
C ALA A 333 39.54 10.15 21.04
N GLY A 334 40.37 9.10 21.00
CA GLY A 334 40.98 8.49 22.18
C GLY A 334 40.06 7.57 22.99
N PHE A 335 38.97 7.08 22.39
CA PHE A 335 38.07 6.10 23.00
C PHE A 335 38.48 4.67 22.64
N ALA A 336 38.06 3.73 23.48
CA ALA A 336 38.08 2.32 23.11
C ALA A 336 37.20 2.09 21.86
N GLN A 337 37.64 1.20 20.96
CA GLN A 337 36.89 0.86 19.74
C GLN A 337 35.50 0.27 20.03
N TRP A 338 35.34 -0.31 21.22
CA TRP A 338 34.11 -0.93 21.73
C TRP A 338 33.37 -0.02 22.72
N ALA A 339 33.66 1.29 22.71
CA ALA A 339 32.97 2.24 23.57
C ALA A 339 31.46 2.16 23.31
N SER A 340 30.67 2.09 24.37
CA SER A 340 29.22 2.07 24.24
C SER A 340 28.66 3.44 23.85
N MET A 341 27.47 3.45 23.24
CA MET A 341 26.74 4.69 22.98
C MET A 341 26.47 5.48 24.28
N GLN A 342 26.26 4.80 25.40
CA GLN A 342 26.10 5.44 26.71
C GLN A 342 27.40 6.12 27.16
N HIS A 343 28.55 5.48 26.95
CA HIS A 343 29.84 6.09 27.25
C HIS A 343 30.06 7.37 26.43
N LEU A 344 29.76 7.34 25.12
CA LEU A 344 29.82 8.54 24.29
C LEU A 344 28.88 9.65 24.78
N ARG A 345 27.62 9.32 25.09
CA ARG A 345 26.65 10.29 25.63
C ARG A 345 27.12 10.95 26.92
N SER A 346 27.83 10.22 27.80
CA SER A 346 28.42 10.78 29.02
C SER A 346 29.50 11.86 28.76
N LYS A 347 30.05 11.89 27.55
CA LYS A 347 31.01 12.91 27.09
C LYS A 347 30.34 14.06 26.34
N GLY A 348 29.06 13.92 26.01
CA GLY A 348 28.24 14.89 25.28
C GLY A 348 27.32 14.18 24.27
N CYS A 349 26.16 14.78 23.99
CA CYS A 349 25.19 14.26 23.02
C CYS A 349 25.35 14.83 21.61
N SER A 350 26.17 15.88 21.45
CA SER A 350 26.42 16.52 20.18
C SER A 350 27.92 16.69 19.91
N PHE A 351 28.27 16.56 18.64
CA PHE A 351 29.62 16.53 18.11
C PHE A 351 29.75 17.51 16.95
N LYS A 352 30.97 18.00 16.70
CA LYS A 352 31.26 18.90 15.58
C LYS A 352 32.36 18.31 14.72
N CYS A 353 32.15 18.28 13.41
CA CYS A 353 33.24 17.99 12.48
C CYS A 353 34.24 19.16 12.46
N ARG A 354 35.52 18.88 12.73
CA ARG A 354 36.58 19.89 12.67
C ARG A 354 37.18 20.09 11.28
N ARG A 355 36.91 19.15 10.37
CA ARG A 355 37.34 19.23 8.96
C ARG A 355 36.52 20.25 8.19
N CYS A 356 35.24 20.41 8.55
CA CYS A 356 34.40 21.47 8.00
C CYS A 356 34.98 22.88 8.29
N PRO A 357 34.84 23.82 7.33
CA PRO A 357 35.05 25.25 7.55
C PRO A 357 34.29 25.72 8.79
N LYS A 358 34.82 26.72 9.52
CA LYS A 358 34.26 27.15 10.80
C LYS A 358 32.79 27.53 10.69
N GLU A 359 32.43 28.11 9.55
CA GLU A 359 31.11 28.60 9.15
C GLU A 359 30.11 27.44 8.97
N ASN A 360 30.60 26.23 8.66
CA ASN A 360 29.80 25.03 8.39
C ASN A 360 29.92 23.97 9.50
N ARG A 361 30.40 24.34 10.70
CA ARG A 361 30.52 23.40 11.83
C ARG A 361 29.21 23.29 12.60
N PHE A 362 28.33 22.43 12.10
CA PHE A 362 27.08 22.10 12.76
C PHE A 362 27.30 21.11 13.91
N TYR A 363 26.48 21.23 14.96
CA TYR A 363 26.35 20.20 15.97
C TYR A 363 25.55 19.04 15.39
N MET A 364 26.11 17.84 15.50
CA MET A 364 25.57 16.60 14.96
C MET A 364 25.47 15.57 16.08
N THR A 365 24.47 14.69 16.05
CA THR A 365 24.49 13.47 16.86
C THR A 365 25.64 12.56 16.41
N TRP A 366 25.97 11.54 17.21
CA TRP A 366 27.02 10.57 16.82
C TRP A 366 26.73 9.93 15.46
N ILE A 367 25.47 9.57 15.21
CA ILE A 367 25.03 8.93 13.97
C ILE A 367 25.16 9.88 12.78
N GLN A 368 24.75 11.14 12.96
CA GLN A 368 24.91 12.18 11.94
C GLN A 368 26.39 12.46 11.65
N LEU A 369 27.25 12.45 12.66
CA LEU A 369 28.70 12.61 12.47
C LEU A 369 29.28 11.45 11.64
N VAL A 370 28.90 10.20 11.95
CA VAL A 370 29.35 9.04 11.15
C VAL A 370 28.82 9.13 9.72
N GLY A 371 27.54 9.46 9.54
CA GLY A 371 26.94 9.67 8.21
C GLY A 371 27.65 10.75 7.40
N HIS A 372 27.94 11.88 8.02
CA HIS A 372 28.70 12.98 7.40
C HIS A 372 30.08 12.52 6.89
N PHE A 373 30.85 11.77 7.69
CA PHE A 373 32.14 11.23 7.25
C PHE A 373 32.01 10.12 6.19
N MET A 374 30.90 9.38 6.17
CA MET A 374 30.62 8.41 5.11
C MET A 374 30.31 9.10 3.78
N GLU A 375 29.50 10.14 3.78
CA GLU A 375 29.21 10.95 2.60
C GLU A 375 30.49 11.55 2.03
N GLU A 376 31.35 12.13 2.89
CA GLU A 376 32.67 12.63 2.48
C GLU A 376 33.52 11.54 1.79
N ASN A 377 33.48 10.29 2.30
CA ASN A 377 34.24 9.17 1.73
C ASN A 377 33.62 8.62 0.44
N ASN A 378 32.29 8.52 0.35
CA ASN A 378 31.57 7.96 -0.79
C ASN A 378 31.56 8.89 -1.98
N HIS A 379 31.49 10.20 -1.74
CA HIS A 379 31.38 11.17 -2.81
C HIS A 379 32.63 11.26 -3.68
N GLY A 380 33.78 10.70 -3.26
CA GLY A 380 34.98 10.64 -4.11
C GLY A 380 35.32 11.99 -4.77
N VAL A 381 34.93 13.13 -4.16
CA VAL A 381 35.03 14.46 -4.77
C VAL A 381 36.49 14.88 -4.78
N SER A 382 37.24 14.39 -5.77
CA SER A 382 37.64 15.12 -6.98
C SER A 382 37.78 16.64 -6.92
N THR A 383 38.22 17.24 -5.81
CA THR A 383 38.76 18.61 -5.86
C THR A 383 40.04 18.71 -5.05
N LYS A 384 41.00 19.48 -5.59
CA LYS A 384 42.35 19.76 -5.05
C LYS A 384 42.40 20.06 -3.54
N ALA A 385 41.30 20.50 -2.93
CA ALA A 385 41.15 20.72 -1.48
C ALA A 385 41.45 19.47 -0.63
N HIS A 386 41.21 18.25 -1.13
CA HIS A 386 41.46 17.03 -0.35
C HIS A 386 42.95 16.65 -0.26
N HIS A 387 43.77 17.08 -1.23
CA HIS A 387 45.22 16.92 -1.19
C HIS A 387 45.84 17.85 -0.13
N GLU A 388 45.29 19.05 0.05
CA GLU A 388 45.68 19.99 1.11
C GLU A 388 45.19 19.56 2.51
N LEU A 389 44.03 18.88 2.60
CA LEU A 389 43.52 18.33 3.85
C LEU A 389 44.27 17.06 4.31
N LYS A 390 44.77 16.22 3.38
CA LYS A 390 45.67 15.09 3.72
C LYS A 390 47.02 15.54 4.27
N SER A 391 47.49 16.75 3.93
CA SER A 391 48.75 17.31 4.42
C SER A 391 48.66 18.02 5.79
N ARG A 392 47.46 18.21 6.36
CA ARG A 392 47.32 18.84 7.69
C ARG A 392 47.49 17.80 8.81
N PRO A 393 48.22 18.11 9.90
CA PRO A 393 48.48 17.17 10.98
C PRO A 393 47.18 16.64 11.59
N LYS A 394 47.12 15.31 11.76
CA LYS A 394 45.98 14.45 12.14
C LYS A 394 45.44 14.72 13.56
N LYS A 395 45.17 15.96 13.94
CA LYS A 395 44.34 16.27 15.13
C LYS A 395 42.87 16.30 14.70
N ALA A 396 42.39 15.17 14.16
CA ALA A 396 41.22 15.15 13.30
C ALA A 396 39.88 15.24 14.06
N VAL A 397 39.85 14.85 15.34
CA VAL A 397 38.63 14.92 16.14
C VAL A 397 39.01 15.31 17.57
N LYS A 398 38.61 16.51 18.01
CA LYS A 398 38.52 16.78 19.44
C LYS A 398 37.05 16.94 19.69
N LEU A 399 36.48 15.98 20.43
CA LEU A 399 35.15 16.15 20.98
C LEU A 399 35.23 17.36 21.89
N LEU A 400 34.61 18.45 21.44
CA LEU A 400 34.34 19.54 22.33
C LEU A 400 33.22 19.01 23.22
N ARG A 401 33.48 18.92 24.53
CA ARG A 401 32.39 18.85 25.49
C ARG A 401 31.48 20.03 25.14
N ASN A 402 30.16 19.84 25.14
CA ASN A 402 29.32 20.99 25.36
C ASN A 402 29.73 21.50 26.74
N GLU A 403 30.66 22.44 26.77
CA GLU A 403 30.65 23.47 27.78
C GLU A 403 29.26 24.05 27.59
N VAL A 404 28.33 23.61 28.45
CA VAL A 404 27.06 24.27 28.62
C VAL A 404 27.47 25.72 28.77
N VAL A 405 27.18 26.49 27.73
CA VAL A 405 27.38 27.92 27.80
C VAL A 405 26.33 28.33 28.80
N ASP A 406 26.72 28.39 30.08
CA ASP A 406 26.06 29.16 31.12
C ASP A 406 26.15 30.64 30.71
N LYS A 407 25.56 30.97 29.57
CA LYS A 407 25.06 32.31 29.35
C LYS A 407 23.80 32.32 30.17
N GLU A 408 23.92 32.88 31.36
CA GLU A 408 22.80 33.36 32.16
C GLU A 408 21.73 33.90 31.21
N ALA A 409 20.66 33.13 31.03
CA ALA A 409 19.43 33.69 30.52
C ALA A 409 19.01 34.80 31.50
N PRO A 410 18.43 35.91 31.02
CA PRO A 410 17.89 36.91 31.92
C PRO A 410 16.89 36.22 32.85
N ARG A 411 17.16 36.28 34.16
CA ARG A 411 16.21 35.87 35.19
C ARG A 411 14.97 36.75 35.08
N ASP A 412 13.93 36.25 34.45
CA ASP A 412 12.56 36.46 34.95
C ASP A 412 11.59 35.46 34.33
N THR A 413 11.00 34.62 35.18
CA THR A 413 9.62 34.13 35.17
C THR A 413 9.50 33.07 36.26
N SER A 414 9.02 33.54 37.40
CA SER A 414 8.21 32.83 38.39
C SER A 414 7.88 31.33 38.17
N ASN A 415 8.29 30.53 39.15
CA ASN A 415 7.56 29.43 39.79
C ASN A 415 6.89 28.34 38.93
N LEU A 416 7.52 27.17 38.87
CA LEU A 416 6.88 25.88 39.19
C LEU A 416 7.92 24.90 39.76
N PRO A 417 7.68 24.26 40.93
CA PRO A 417 8.48 23.14 41.41
C PRO A 417 7.90 21.83 40.88
N PHE A 418 8.74 20.89 40.46
CA PHE A 418 8.32 19.52 40.21
C PHE A 418 9.32 18.56 40.84
N ASP A 419 9.02 18.17 42.07
CA ASP A 419 9.51 16.98 42.74
C ASP A 419 8.30 16.31 43.40
N GLY A 420 8.03 15.07 43.01
CA GLY A 420 7.55 13.97 43.86
C GLY A 420 6.14 14.00 44.50
N VAL A 421 5.37 12.94 44.16
CA VAL A 421 4.40 12.20 45.01
C VAL A 421 3.11 12.93 45.42
N LEU A 422 1.95 12.41 44.98
CA LEU A 422 0.85 11.91 45.83
C LEU A 422 -0.47 11.74 45.05
N ASP A 423 -1.09 10.59 45.30
CA ASP A 423 -2.51 10.33 45.60
C ASP A 423 -3.63 11.05 44.84
N GLY A 424 -4.59 10.21 44.43
CA GLY A 424 -5.80 10.61 43.74
C GLY A 424 -6.72 11.51 44.56
N VAL A 425 -7.32 12.45 43.86
CA VAL A 425 -8.58 13.09 44.23
C VAL A 425 -9.38 13.30 42.94
N ILE A 426 -10.57 12.72 42.89
CA ILE A 426 -11.61 12.92 41.89
C ILE A 426 -12.27 14.28 42.17
N ILE A 427 -12.39 15.15 41.16
CA ILE A 427 -13.26 16.34 41.18
C ILE A 427 -14.00 16.43 39.83
N PRO A 428 -15.31 16.78 39.82
CA PRO A 428 -16.23 16.46 38.75
C PRO A 428 -16.22 17.50 37.62
N VAL A 429 -16.58 17.05 36.42
CA VAL A 429 -16.88 17.93 35.28
C VAL A 429 -18.39 18.08 35.22
N ASP A 430 -18.88 19.31 35.43
CA ASP A 430 -20.26 19.69 35.15
C ASP A 430 -20.33 20.29 33.73
N PRO A 431 -21.23 19.83 32.84
CA PRO A 431 -21.20 20.16 31.43
C PRO A 431 -22.27 21.21 31.08
N GLN A 432 -21.91 22.49 30.99
CA GLN A 432 -22.74 23.47 30.29
C GLN A 432 -21.91 24.58 29.66
N THR A 433 -21.80 24.56 28.33
CA THR A 433 -21.95 25.76 27.48
C THR A 433 -22.08 25.34 26.01
N PHE A 434 -23.32 25.07 25.61
CA PHE A 434 -23.77 25.15 24.23
C PHE A 434 -24.18 26.61 23.97
N THR A 435 -23.57 27.26 22.99
CA THR A 435 -24.19 28.39 22.29
C THR A 435 -23.87 28.26 20.81
N SER A 436 -24.96 28.31 20.03
CA SER A 436 -25.04 28.30 18.59
C SER A 436 -24.21 29.41 17.95
N LEU A 437 -23.68 29.12 16.77
CA LEU A 437 -23.43 30.13 15.76
C LEU A 437 -23.87 29.58 14.41
N ASP A 438 -24.80 30.32 13.82
CA ASP A 438 -25.50 30.07 12.59
C ASP A 438 -24.60 30.17 11.36
N SER A 439 -25.02 29.42 10.34
CA SER A 439 -24.88 29.58 8.89
C SER A 439 -24.08 30.76 8.34
N ASP A 440 -23.19 30.45 7.39
CA ASP A 440 -23.14 31.19 6.12
C ASP A 440 -22.75 30.25 4.97
N GLU A 441 -23.72 30.07 4.07
CA GLU A 441 -23.56 29.51 2.73
C GLU A 441 -22.70 30.47 1.89
N SER A 442 -21.71 29.94 1.19
CA SER A 442 -21.14 30.63 0.03
C SER A 442 -20.77 29.66 -1.06
N ASP A 443 -21.54 29.76 -2.14
CA ASP A 443 -21.33 29.17 -3.44
C ASP A 443 -19.96 29.60 -4.01
N SER A 444 -19.21 28.63 -4.50
CA SER A 444 -18.18 28.89 -5.50
C SER A 444 -18.17 27.78 -6.55
N GLU A 445 -18.91 28.05 -7.63
CA GLU A 445 -18.71 27.43 -8.93
C GLU A 445 -17.25 27.66 -9.38
N SER A 446 -16.52 26.60 -9.68
CA SER A 446 -15.34 26.72 -10.52
C SER A 446 -15.32 25.62 -11.58
N HIS A 447 -15.52 26.07 -12.81
CA HIS A 447 -15.18 25.40 -14.04
C HIS A 447 -13.70 25.02 -14.06
N PHE A 448 -13.38 23.74 -14.27
CA PHE A 448 -12.11 23.35 -14.86
C PHE A 448 -12.31 22.17 -15.81
N SER A 449 -12.07 22.42 -17.10
CA SER A 449 -12.06 21.40 -18.15
C SER A 449 -10.65 20.86 -18.38
N ASP A 450 -10.63 19.60 -18.79
CA ASP A 450 -9.65 18.94 -19.66
C ASP A 450 -8.17 18.94 -19.28
N TYR A 451 -7.74 17.85 -18.63
CA TYR A 451 -6.45 17.26 -18.96
C TYR A 451 -6.47 15.74 -18.78
N TYR A 452 -6.29 15.02 -19.90
CA TYR A 452 -6.12 13.57 -19.93
C TYR A 452 -4.85 13.15 -19.17
N GLY A 453 -5.03 12.34 -18.13
CA GLY A 453 -3.96 11.60 -17.46
C GLY A 453 -4.51 10.28 -16.96
N PHE A 454 -4.21 9.19 -17.66
CA PHE A 454 -4.50 7.81 -17.24
C PHE A 454 -3.73 7.50 -15.94
N GLY A 455 -4.34 7.84 -14.81
CA GLY A 455 -4.02 7.29 -13.49
C GLY A 455 -5.20 6.42 -13.07
N MET A 456 -5.01 5.10 -13.04
CA MET A 456 -5.97 4.21 -12.38
C MET A 456 -5.84 4.42 -10.87
N GLY A 457 -6.50 5.45 -10.36
CA GLY A 457 -6.91 5.53 -8.97
C GLY A 457 -8.02 4.51 -8.77
N PHE A 458 -7.72 3.44 -8.05
CA PHE A 458 -8.75 2.69 -7.36
C PHE A 458 -9.08 3.51 -6.12
N ASP A 459 -10.16 4.28 -6.18
CA ASP A 459 -10.78 4.87 -5.00
C ASP A 459 -11.43 3.69 -4.24
N ASP A 460 -10.67 3.10 -3.31
CA ASP A 460 -11.11 2.00 -2.43
C ASP A 460 -11.92 2.51 -1.21
N ASP A 461 -12.24 3.81 -1.16
CA ASP A 461 -12.84 4.47 0.01
C ASP A 461 -14.37 4.32 0.09
N ASP A 462 -15.06 3.91 -0.98
CA ASP A 462 -16.53 3.70 -0.96
C ASP A 462 -16.95 2.25 -0.63
N PHE A 463 -16.00 1.35 -0.37
CA PHE A 463 -16.31 -0.09 -0.30
C PHE A 463 -16.62 -0.64 1.11
N PHE A 464 -16.47 0.17 2.17
CA PHE A 464 -16.59 -0.30 3.55
C PHE A 464 -17.90 0.02 4.27
N ASP A 465 -18.72 0.97 3.80
CA ASP A 465 -19.88 1.43 4.58
C ASP A 465 -21.20 0.68 4.30
N ASP A 466 -21.33 -0.08 3.21
CA ASP A 466 -22.64 -0.62 2.79
C ASP A 466 -22.98 -2.06 3.24
N TYR A 467 -22.14 -2.74 4.03
CA TYR A 467 -22.40 -4.13 4.46
C TYR A 467 -22.48 -4.34 5.98
N PHE A 468 -22.52 -3.27 6.77
CA PHE A 468 -22.79 -3.33 8.20
C PHE A 468 -24.09 -2.59 8.50
N TYR A 469 -25.27 -3.19 8.22
CA TYR A 469 -26.56 -3.00 8.89
C TYR A 469 -27.69 -3.45 7.96
N GLU A 470 -28.02 -4.74 7.95
CA GLU A 470 -29.35 -5.26 7.57
C GLU A 470 -29.45 -6.74 7.97
N ASP A 471 -29.21 -7.05 9.25
CA ASP A 471 -29.83 -8.23 9.86
C ASP A 471 -31.11 -7.71 10.54
N GLU A 472 -32.22 -7.77 9.80
CA GLU A 472 -33.57 -7.71 10.34
C GLU A 472 -33.72 -8.85 11.35
N TYR A 473 -33.65 -8.52 12.65
CA TYR A 473 -34.16 -9.39 13.68
C TYR A 473 -35.67 -9.51 13.50
N PRO A 474 -36.25 -10.71 13.35
CA PRO A 474 -37.70 -10.84 13.37
C PRO A 474 -38.19 -10.50 14.78
N ASP A 475 -39.12 -9.56 14.84
CA ASP A 475 -39.88 -9.20 16.03
C ASP A 475 -40.49 -10.47 16.66
N SER A 476 -39.87 -10.96 17.73
CA SER A 476 -40.53 -11.91 18.63
C SER A 476 -41.27 -11.10 19.69
N GLU A 477 -42.55 -10.87 19.42
CA GLU A 477 -43.53 -10.41 20.41
C GLU A 477 -43.59 -11.38 21.61
N ASP A 478 -43.57 -10.80 22.80
CA ASP A 478 -44.22 -11.22 24.04
C ASP A 478 -44.29 -12.72 24.39
N GLU A 479 -43.57 -13.12 25.44
CA GLU A 479 -44.23 -13.76 26.60
C GLU A 479 -43.52 -13.32 27.90
N GLY A 480 -44.29 -12.68 28.78
CA GLY A 480 -43.81 -12.15 30.04
C GLY A 480 -43.49 -13.20 31.09
N CYS A 481 -42.63 -12.83 32.04
CA CYS A 481 -42.67 -13.38 33.38
C CYS A 481 -42.27 -12.34 34.42
N VAL A 482 -43.23 -12.05 35.28
CA VAL A 482 -43.13 -11.27 36.52
C VAL A 482 -42.69 -12.23 37.64
N ILE A 483 -42.16 -11.66 38.73
CA ILE A 483 -41.96 -12.22 40.08
C ILE A 483 -40.57 -12.88 40.24
N CYS A 484 -39.69 -12.52 41.20
CA CYS A 484 -39.79 -11.81 42.48
C CYS A 484 -38.50 -11.05 42.78
#